data_AF-A0A2E7SMR1-F1
#
_entry.id   AF-A0A2E7SMR1-F1
#
_cell.length_a   1.000
_cell.length_b   1.000
_cell.length_c   1.000
_cell.angle_alpha   90.00
_cell.angle_beta   90.00
_cell.angle_gamma   90.00
#
_symmetry.space_group_name_H-M   'P 1'
#
loop_
_entity.id
_entity.type
_entity.pdbx_description
1 polymer ?
#
loop_
_entity_poly.entity_id
_entity_poly.type
_entity_poly.pdbx_seq_one_letter_code
_entity_poly.pdbx_strand_id
1 'polypeptide(L)' 'MFLGENLLEWLLLAFGSAMCVGNLAALLNPPKNRGAENLNRAPFWRSSIYIIVGLVVAVWSLAGLIG' A
#
# COMPACT_ATOMS: atom_id res chain seq x y z
N MET A 1 28.39 0.41 -3.06
CA MET A 1 27.10 0.69 -3.73
C MET A 1 25.99 0.13 -2.84
N PHE A 2 25.31 0.96 -2.04
CA PHE A 2 24.39 0.53 -0.97
C PHE A 2 23.12 -0.20 -1.48
N LEU A 3 22.79 0.01 -2.76
CA LEU A 3 21.63 -0.61 -3.43
C LEU A 3 22.04 -1.79 -4.34
N GLY A 4 23.32 -2.07 -4.58
CA GLY A 4 23.72 -2.97 -5.68
C GLY A 4 23.15 -4.39 -5.62
N GLU A 5 23.14 -5.00 -4.43
CA GLU A 5 22.65 -6.37 -4.23
C GLU A 5 21.17 -6.40 -3.79
N ASN A 6 20.71 -5.34 -3.12
CA ASN A 6 19.39 -5.30 -2.48
C ASN A 6 18.47 -4.17 -2.99
N LEU A 7 18.73 -3.62 -4.19
CA LEU A 7 17.97 -2.49 -4.75
C LEU A 7 16.49 -2.80 -4.82
N LEU A 8 16.18 -4.00 -5.28
CA LEU A 8 14.81 -4.42 -5.51
C LEU A 8 14.08 -4.55 -4.17
N GLU A 9 14.72 -5.09 -3.14
CA GLU A 9 14.16 -5.20 -1.81
C GLU A 9 13.98 -3.82 -1.15
N TRP A 10 14.92 -2.89 -1.31
CA TRP A 10 14.70 -1.54 -0.80
C TRP A 10 13.54 -0.83 -1.50
N LEU A 11 13.41 -1.02 -2.82
CA LEU A 11 12.34 -0.42 -3.62
C LEU A 11 10.97 -1.04 -3.30
N LEU A 12 10.89 -2.37 -3.21
CA LEU A 12 9.68 -3.11 -2.88
C LEU A 12 9.23 -2.83 -1.45
N LEU A 13 10.17 -2.73 -0.50
CA LEU A 13 9.85 -2.36 0.87
C LEU A 13 9.25 -0.96 0.93
N ALA A 14 9.88 0.02 0.28
CA ALA A 14 9.39 1.39 0.25
C ALA A 14 8.00 1.49 -0.42
N PHE A 15 7.85 0.87 -1.59
CA PHE A 15 6.61 0.93 -2.36
C PHE A 15 5.47 0.17 -1.69
N GLY A 16 5.72 -1.05 -1.20
CA GLY A 16 4.75 -1.86 -0.48
C GLY A 16 4.26 -1.19 0.80
N SER A 17 5.19 -0.62 1.58
CA SER A 17 4.86 0.12 2.80
C SER A 17 4.04 1.38 2.49
N ALA A 18 4.43 2.16 1.47
CA ALA A 18 3.70 3.35 1.06
C ALA A 18 2.26 3.02 0.59
N MET A 19 2.09 1.93 -0.17
CA MET A 19 0.79 1.50 -0.66
C MET A 19 -0.11 1.01 0.49
N CYS A 20 0.44 0.29 1.47
CA CYS A 20 -0.31 -0.15 2.65
C CYS A 20 -0.74 1.05 3.50
N VAL A 21 0.20 1.93 3.88
CA VAL A 21 -0.06 3.08 4.76
C VAL A 21 -0.99 4.09 4.08
N GLY A 22 -0.77 4.41 2.81
CA GLY A 22 -1.59 5.37 2.07
C GLY A 22 -3.06 4.93 1.93
N ASN A 23 -3.29 3.65 1.63
CA ASN A 23 -4.66 3.12 1.55
C ASN A 23 -5.32 3.01 2.95
N LEU A 24 -4.56 2.63 3.99
CA LEU A 24 -5.08 2.60 5.36
C LEU A 24 -5.44 4.01 5.85
N ALA A 25 -4.59 5.00 5.59
CA ALA A 25 -4.84 6.40 5.92
C ALA A 25 -6.09 6.95 5.20
N ALA A 26 -6.32 6.55 3.95
CA ALA A 26 -7.52 6.93 3.20
C ALA A 26 -8.81 6.30 3.77
N LEU A 27 -8.72 5.09 4.36
CA LEU A 27 -9.84 4.46 5.06
C LEU A 27 -10.12 5.11 6.42
N LEU A 28 -9.07 5.52 7.15
CA LEU A 28 -9.19 6.19 8.45
C LEU A 28 -9.68 7.63 8.33
N ASN A 29 -9.27 8.35 7.27
CA ASN A 29 -9.68 9.72 7.02
C ASN A 29 -10.39 9.85 5.65
N PRO A 30 -11.61 9.31 5.52
CA PRO A 30 -12.35 9.40 4.28
C PRO A 30 -12.73 10.86 3.99
N PRO A 31 -12.58 11.34 2.74
CA PRO A 31 -12.90 12.72 2.39
C PRO A 31 -14.38 13.02 2.62
N LYS A 32 -14.65 14.08 3.40
CA LYS A 32 -16.00 14.48 3.86
C LYS A 32 -16.90 15.04 2.76
N ASN A 33 -16.33 15.48 1.64
CA ASN A 33 -17.08 16.13 0.56
C ASN A 33 -17.21 15.18 -0.64
N ARG A 34 -17.99 14.12 -0.48
CA ARG A 34 -18.44 13.29 -1.61
C ARG A 34 -19.72 13.93 -2.15
N GLY A 35 -19.58 14.70 -3.24
CA GLY A 35 -20.71 15.32 -3.93
C GLY A 35 -21.84 14.31 -4.13
N ALA A 36 -23.06 14.73 -3.78
CA ALA A 36 -24.25 13.88 -3.63
C ALA A 36 -24.74 13.20 -4.92
N GLU A 37 -24.01 13.29 -6.03
CA GLU A 37 -24.55 13.00 -7.35
C GLU A 37 -24.34 11.56 -7.83
N ASN A 38 -23.42 10.76 -7.28
CA ASN A 38 -23.17 9.41 -7.81
C ASN A 38 -22.56 8.45 -6.79
N LEU A 39 -23.24 8.18 -5.67
CA LEU A 39 -22.73 7.25 -4.66
C LEU A 39 -23.27 5.82 -4.84
N ASN A 40 -23.05 5.24 -6.03
CA ASN A 40 -22.94 3.79 -6.11
C ASN A 40 -21.71 3.41 -5.27
N ARG A 41 -21.95 2.78 -4.11
CA ARG A 41 -20.97 2.42 -3.07
C ARG A 41 -19.60 2.13 -3.70
N ALA A 42 -18.65 3.07 -3.57
CA ALA A 42 -17.31 2.87 -4.10
C ALA A 42 -16.80 1.51 -3.60
N PRO A 43 -16.34 0.61 -4.49
CA PRO A 43 -16.09 -0.78 -4.15
C PRO A 43 -14.92 -0.85 -3.16
N PHE A 44 -15.26 -0.86 -1.86
CA PHE A 44 -14.31 -1.01 -0.74
C PHE A 44 -13.38 -2.21 -0.96
N TRP A 45 -13.88 -3.25 -1.63
CA TRP A 45 -13.12 -4.43 -2.02
C TRP A 45 -11.85 -4.11 -2.82
N ARG A 46 -11.87 -3.09 -3.69
CA ARG A 46 -10.72 -2.71 -4.51
C ARG A 46 -9.59 -2.12 -3.67
N SER A 47 -9.90 -1.27 -2.69
CA SER A 47 -8.88 -0.73 -1.79
C SER A 47 -8.31 -1.79 -0.85
N SER A 48 -9.13 -2.76 -0.39
CA SER A 48 -8.63 -3.85 0.45
C SER A 48 -7.59 -4.72 -0.26
N ILE A 49 -7.76 -4.99 -1.56
CA ILE A 49 -6.79 -5.76 -2.36
C ILE A 49 -5.43 -5.05 -2.37
N TYR A 50 -5.41 -3.74 -2.64
CA TYR A 50 -4.15 -2.99 -2.67
C TYR A 50 -3.46 -2.91 -1.31
N ILE A 51 -4.21 -2.86 -0.20
CA ILE A 51 -3.62 -2.92 1.14
C ILE A 51 -2.94 -4.28 1.36
N ILE A 52 -3.62 -5.39 1.04
CA ILE A 52 -3.09 -6.74 1.24
C ILE A 52 -1.85 -6.97 0.37
N VAL A 53 -1.91 -6.58 -0.91
CA VAL A 53 -0.77 -6.71 -1.82
C VAL A 53 0.42 -5.89 -1.32
N GLY A 54 0.19 -4.63 -0.92
CA GLY A 54 1.24 -3.77 -0.36
C GLY A 54 1.87 -4.37 0.90
N LEU A 55 1.06 -4.93 1.79
CA LEU A 55 1.52 -5.60 3.01
C LEU A 55 2.38 -6.84 2.70
N VAL A 56 1.92 -7.71 1.80
CA VAL A 56 2.64 -8.93 1.42
C VAL A 56 4.00 -8.58 0.81
N VAL A 57 4.03 -7.61 -0.10
CA VAL A 57 5.27 -7.13 -0.72
C VAL A 57 6.20 -6.53 0.33
N ALA A 58 5.69 -5.70 1.24
CA ALA A 58 6.50 -5.10 2.30
C ALA A 58 7.12 -6.16 3.22
N VAL A 59 6.33 -7.14 3.67
CA VAL A 59 6.82 -8.23 4.54
C VAL A 59 7.84 -9.10 3.81
N TRP A 60 7.57 -9.48 2.57
CA TRP A 60 8.48 -10.29 1.76
C TRP A 60 9.82 -9.57 1.56
N SER A 61 9.76 -8.28 1.26
CA SER A 61 10.92 -7.45 1.02
C SER A 61 11.74 -7.20 2.29
N LEU A 62 11.06 -7.05 3.43
CA LEU A 62 11.73 -6.96 4.73
C LEU A 62 12.44 -8.26 5.08
N ALA A 63 11.82 -9.42 4.78
CA ALA A 63 12.42 -10.72 4.97
C ALA A 63 13.67 -10.91 4.08
N GLY A 64 13.62 -10.48 2.82
CA GLY A 64 14.77 -10.52 1.90
C GLY A 64 15.93 -9.58 2.29
N LEU A 65 15.68 -8.52 3.07
CA LEU A 65 16.73 -7.65 3.60
C LEU A 65 17.36 -8.18 4.89
N ILE A 66 16.61 -8.99 5.65
CA ILE A 66 17.04 -9.50 6.96
C ILE A 66 17.70 -10.88 6.84
N GLY A 67 17.24 -11.72 5.91
CA GLY A 67 17.74 -13.07 5.65
C GLY A 67 18.71 -13.13 4.48
#